data_AF-A0A7C5WZ62-F1
#
_entry.id   AF-A0A7C5WZ62-F1
#
_cell.length_a   1.000
_cell.length_b   1.000
_cell.length_c   1.000
_cell.angle_alpha   90.00
_cell.angle_beta   90.00
_cell.angle_gamma   90.00
#
_symmetry.space_group_name_H-M   'P 1'
#
loop_
_entity.id
_entity.type
_entity.pdbx_description
1 polymer ?
#
loop_
_entity_poly.entity_id
_entity_poly.type
_entity_poly.pdbx_seq_one_letter_code
_entity_poly.pdbx_strand_id
1 'polypeptide(L)'
;MKGVGKSRWAVVFEVVLSVVWLVAMGLSGFFFPGFLTSLPVFKIKEIQIYGTNSVSPSTISSSVYQVSKSNWLFLDSKRLLEKVNELTNNSLEAVRVERDFSLGGARVNVYVKERVPIAYVMYDGGMLMMDGKGEFFLQSSGGKRASHRLHFFP
;
A
#
# COMPACT_ATOMS: atom_id res chain seq x y z
N MET A 1 -22.75 41.53 -42.00
CA MET A 1 -21.65 40.58 -42.27
C MET A 1 -22.23 39.18 -42.17
N LYS A 2 -22.22 38.41 -43.27
CA LYS A 2 -22.85 37.07 -43.34
C LYS A 2 -22.03 36.09 -42.49
N GLY A 3 -22.68 35.40 -41.56
CA GLY A 3 -22.08 34.30 -40.82
C GLY A 3 -21.68 33.20 -41.80
N VAL A 4 -20.38 32.96 -41.94
CA VAL A 4 -19.84 31.87 -42.76
C VAL A 4 -20.27 30.57 -42.08
N GLY A 5 -21.31 29.92 -42.62
CA GLY A 5 -21.76 28.62 -42.14
C GLY A 5 -20.58 27.64 -42.22
N LYS A 6 -20.22 27.05 -41.07
CA LYS A 6 -19.17 26.02 -40.99
C LYS A 6 -19.45 24.96 -42.06
N SER A 7 -18.44 24.63 -42.89
CA SER A 7 -18.62 23.62 -43.94
C SER A 7 -19.04 22.30 -43.28
N ARG A 8 -19.96 21.54 -43.90
CA ARG A 8 -20.44 20.26 -43.35
C ARG A 8 -19.28 19.31 -43.01
N TRP A 9 -18.18 19.40 -43.78
CA TRP A 9 -16.94 18.68 -43.56
C TRP A 9 -16.22 19.09 -42.26
N ALA A 10 -16.19 20.38 -41.93
CA ALA A 10 -15.60 20.86 -40.68
C ALA A 10 -16.38 20.34 -39.45
N VAL A 11 -17.72 20.30 -39.56
CA VAL A 11 -18.58 19.76 -38.48
C VAL A 11 -18.36 18.25 -38.30
N VAL A 12 -18.28 17.49 -39.40
CA VAL A 12 -17.98 16.04 -39.35
C VAL A 12 -16.59 15.80 -38.74
N PHE A 13 -15.58 16.58 -39.13
CA PHE A 13 -14.23 16.45 -38.57
C PHE A 13 -14.19 16.73 -37.07
N GLU A 14 -14.87 17.77 -36.60
CA GLU A 14 -14.94 18.14 -35.18
C GLU A 14 -15.64 17.07 -34.33
N VAL A 15 -16.70 16.45 -34.87
CA VAL A 15 -17.39 15.33 -34.21
C VAL A 15 -16.47 14.10 -34.13
N VAL A 16 -15.82 13.72 -35.24
CA VAL A 16 -14.89 12.59 -35.25
C VAL A 16 -13.73 12.82 -34.27
N LEU A 17 -13.17 14.03 -34.26
CA LEU A 17 -12.09 14.38 -33.34
C LEU A 17 -12.54 14.31 -31.88
N SER A 18 -13.73 14.80 -31.58
CA SER A 18 -14.32 14.73 -30.23
C SER A 18 -14.53 13.28 -29.78
N VAL A 19 -15.03 12.42 -30.67
CA VAL A 19 -15.21 10.99 -30.40
C VAL A 19 -13.87 10.29 -30.18
N VAL A 20 -12.87 10.54 -31.05
CA VAL A 20 -11.52 9.97 -30.90
C VAL A 20 -10.88 10.43 -29.59
N TRP A 21 -11.06 11.70 -29.21
CA TRP A 21 -10.54 12.23 -27.95
C TRP A 21 -11.18 11.55 -26.73
N LEU A 22 -12.50 11.36 -26.74
CA LEU A 22 -13.21 10.66 -25.66
C LEU A 22 -12.77 9.19 -25.56
N VAL A 23 -12.61 8.51 -26.69
CA VAL A 23 -12.11 7.14 -26.74
C VAL A 23 -10.67 7.07 -26.20
N ALA A 24 -9.80 8.00 -26.60
CA ALA A 24 -8.42 8.07 -26.10
C ALA A 24 -8.37 8.32 -24.58
N MET A 25 -9.20 9.23 -24.06
CA MET A 25 -9.28 9.51 -22.61
C MET A 25 -9.82 8.30 -21.83
N GLY A 26 -10.86 7.64 -22.34
CA GLY A 26 -11.42 6.43 -21.73
C GLY A 26 -10.43 5.26 -21.71
N LEU A 27 -9.75 5.00 -22.83
CA LEU A 27 -8.71 3.99 -22.94
C LEU A 27 -7.54 4.31 -22.01
N SER A 28 -7.07 5.56 -22.00
CA SER A 28 -5.98 5.99 -21.12
C SER A 28 -6.34 5.71 -19.65
N GLY A 29 -7.52 6.13 -19.19
CA GLY A 29 -7.95 5.87 -17.80
C GLY A 29 -8.01 4.37 -17.46
N PHE A 30 -8.47 3.54 -18.39
CA PHE A 30 -8.59 2.10 -18.19
C PHE A 30 -7.23 1.38 -18.16
N PHE A 31 -6.31 1.71 -19.07
CA PHE A 31 -5.03 1.01 -19.23
C PHE A 31 -3.91 1.57 -18.36
N PHE A 32 -4.02 2.82 -17.89
CA PHE A 32 -2.97 3.49 -17.13
C PHE A 32 -2.52 2.74 -15.86
N PRO A 33 -3.42 2.17 -15.01
CA PRO A 33 -2.99 1.42 -13.83
C PRO A 33 -2.13 0.19 -14.18
N GLY A 34 -2.53 -0.57 -15.22
CA GLY A 34 -1.78 -1.74 -15.68
C GLY A 34 -0.44 -1.37 -16.33
N PHE A 35 -0.38 -0.23 -17.01
CA PHE A 35 0.87 0.30 -17.53
C PHE A 35 1.85 0.66 -16.38
N LEU A 36 1.37 1.35 -15.34
CA LEU A 36 2.20 1.73 -14.19
C LEU A 36 2.76 0.51 -13.44
N THR A 37 2.01 -0.59 -13.32
CA THR A 37 2.52 -1.82 -12.67
C THR A 37 3.56 -2.57 -13.49
N SER A 38 3.60 -2.35 -14.81
CA SER A 38 4.60 -2.97 -15.69
C SER A 38 6.00 -2.35 -15.57
N LEU A 39 6.08 -1.08 -15.22
CA LEU A 39 7.33 -0.33 -15.22
C LEU A 39 8.22 -0.73 -14.03
N PRO A 40 9.52 -1.04 -14.25
CA PRO A 40 10.44 -1.47 -13.19
C PRO A 40 10.58 -0.44 -12.06
N VAL A 41 10.54 0.85 -12.38
CA VAL A 41 10.65 1.97 -11.42
C VAL A 41 9.56 1.93 -10.35
N PHE A 42 8.38 1.40 -10.68
CA PHE A 42 7.26 1.30 -9.75
C PHE A 42 7.22 0.00 -8.94
N LYS A 43 8.08 -0.97 -9.27
CA LYS A 43 8.14 -2.25 -8.54
C LYS A 43 8.85 -2.08 -7.20
N ILE A 44 8.42 -2.88 -6.23
CA ILE A 44 9.11 -3.01 -4.95
C ILE A 44 10.29 -3.97 -5.15
N LYS A 45 11.51 -3.46 -4.99
CA LYS A 45 12.74 -4.25 -5.11
C LYS A 45 13.14 -4.91 -3.80
N GLU A 46 12.96 -4.19 -2.70
CA GLU A 46 13.38 -4.63 -1.37
C GLU A 46 12.45 -4.02 -0.32
N ILE A 47 12.10 -4.81 0.70
CA ILE A 47 11.35 -4.34 1.86
C ILE A 47 12.25 -4.48 3.08
N GLN A 48 12.53 -3.36 3.76
CA GLN A 48 13.27 -3.34 5.02
C GLN A 48 12.29 -3.02 6.14
N ILE A 49 12.29 -3.83 7.19
CA ILE A 49 11.34 -3.71 8.29
C ILE A 49 12.09 -3.40 9.57
N TYR A 50 11.63 -2.38 10.30
CA TYR A 50 12.25 -1.85 11.50
C TYR A 50 11.25 -1.79 12.65
N GLY A 51 11.73 -1.93 13.88
CA GLY A 51 10.92 -1.74 15.09
C GLY A 51 10.05 -2.93 15.50
N THR A 52 10.21 -4.09 14.86
CA THR A 52 9.48 -5.32 15.23
C THR A 52 10.14 -5.99 16.43
N ASN A 53 9.37 -6.26 17.49
CA ASN A 53 9.84 -7.01 18.65
C ASN A 53 9.08 -8.33 18.81
N SER A 54 7.75 -8.29 18.67
CA SER A 54 6.84 -9.43 18.85
C SER A 54 6.10 -9.83 17.57
N VAL A 55 5.97 -8.90 16.60
CA VAL A 55 5.32 -9.19 15.32
C VAL A 55 6.33 -9.76 14.33
N SER A 56 5.98 -10.87 13.67
CA SER A 56 6.83 -11.49 12.66
C SER A 56 7.07 -10.55 11.47
N PRO A 57 8.32 -10.32 11.05
CA PRO A 57 8.65 -9.57 9.84
C PRO A 57 8.00 -10.16 8.58
N SER A 58 7.77 -11.47 8.53
CA SER A 58 7.11 -12.12 7.38
C SER A 58 5.65 -11.68 7.23
N THR A 59 4.92 -11.54 8.35
CA THR A 59 3.54 -11.03 8.35
C THR A 59 3.49 -9.62 7.78
N ILE A 60 4.38 -8.74 8.23
CA ILE A 60 4.44 -7.35 7.75
C ILE A 60 4.81 -7.32 6.25
N SER A 61 5.79 -8.11 5.82
CA SER A 61 6.21 -8.17 4.41
C SER A 61 5.08 -8.64 3.49
N SER A 62 4.33 -9.68 3.89
CA SER A 62 3.20 -10.18 3.10
C SER A 62 2.04 -9.17 3.05
N SER A 63 1.75 -8.46 4.15
CA SER A 63 0.79 -7.36 4.15
C SER A 63 1.20 -6.22 3.22
N VAL A 64 2.50 -5.88 3.14
CA VAL A 64 3.00 -4.87 2.19
C VAL A 64 2.71 -5.29 0.75
N TYR A 65 2.95 -6.56 0.37
CA TYR A 65 2.64 -7.04 -0.99
C TYR A 65 1.13 -7.06 -1.27
N GLN A 66 0.30 -7.44 -0.30
CA GLN A 66 -1.16 -7.44 -0.46
C GLN A 66 -1.72 -6.03 -0.67
N VAL A 67 -1.24 -5.04 0.08
CA VAL A 67 -1.71 -3.65 0.00
C VAL A 67 -1.18 -2.97 -1.26
N SER A 68 0.10 -3.16 -1.58
CA SER A 68 0.76 -2.50 -2.72
C SER A 68 0.49 -3.16 -4.07
N LYS A 69 0.05 -4.42 -4.10
CA LYS A 69 -0.04 -5.24 -5.33
C LYS A 69 1.27 -5.21 -6.13
N SER A 70 2.39 -5.29 -5.43
CA SER A 70 3.76 -5.22 -5.99
C SER A 70 4.21 -3.86 -6.54
N ASN A 71 3.40 -2.81 -6.35
CA ASN A 71 3.74 -1.45 -6.78
C ASN A 71 3.72 -0.47 -5.59
N TRP A 72 4.85 0.17 -5.32
CA TRP A 72 5.02 1.03 -4.16
C TRP A 72 4.10 2.27 -4.18
N LEU A 73 3.64 2.69 -5.37
CA LEU A 73 2.77 3.86 -5.54
C LEU A 73 1.40 3.66 -4.88
N PHE A 74 0.94 2.42 -4.80
CA PHE A 74 -0.33 2.06 -4.16
C PHE A 74 -0.16 1.68 -2.68
N LEU A 75 1.06 1.72 -2.15
CA LEU A 75 1.31 1.43 -0.76
C LEU A 75 0.88 2.61 0.11
N ASP A 76 -0.16 2.43 0.90
CA ASP A 76 -0.65 3.42 1.85
C ASP A 76 -0.39 2.95 3.30
N SER A 77 0.10 3.86 4.16
CA SER A 77 0.48 3.51 5.53
C SER A 77 -0.71 3.20 6.42
N LYS A 78 -1.88 3.83 6.19
CA LYS A 78 -3.10 3.56 6.97
C LYS A 78 -3.69 2.21 6.59
N ARG A 79 -3.79 1.94 5.29
CA ARG A 79 -4.24 0.63 4.79
C ARG A 79 -3.29 -0.49 5.22
N LEU A 80 -1.99 -0.22 5.27
CA LEU A 80 -1.01 -1.17 5.78
C LEU A 80 -1.19 -1.42 7.28
N LEU A 81 -1.37 -0.37 8.09
CA LEU A 81 -1.64 -0.49 9.52
C LEU A 81 -2.89 -1.34 9.77
N GLU A 82 -4.01 -1.01 9.11
CA GLU A 82 -5.26 -1.77 9.20
C GLU A 82 -5.03 -3.23 8.86
N LYS A 83 -4.36 -3.51 7.73
CA LYS A 83 -4.15 -4.88 7.27
C LYS A 83 -3.26 -5.70 8.21
N VAL A 84 -2.22 -5.09 8.77
CA VAL A 84 -1.36 -5.79 9.73
C VAL A 84 -2.07 -5.95 11.07
N ASN A 85 -2.88 -4.99 11.50
CA ASN A 85 -3.66 -5.09 12.75
C ASN A 85 -4.77 -6.14 12.67
N GLU A 86 -5.38 -6.38 11.50
CA GLU A 86 -6.28 -7.53 11.27
C GLU A 86 -5.57 -8.86 11.56
N LEU A 87 -4.30 -8.99 11.14
CA LEU A 87 -3.53 -10.23 11.27
C LEU A 87 -2.86 -10.39 12.64
N THR A 88 -2.67 -9.28 13.37
CA THR A 88 -1.92 -9.24 14.63
C THR A 88 -2.78 -8.87 15.83
N ASN A 89 -4.11 -8.87 15.68
CA ASN A 89 -5.07 -8.53 16.74
C ASN A 89 -4.79 -7.15 17.38
N ASN A 90 -4.64 -6.12 16.54
CA ASN A 90 -4.41 -4.73 16.96
C ASN A 90 -3.10 -4.50 17.74
N SER A 91 -2.08 -5.37 17.57
CA SER A 91 -0.79 -5.24 18.25
C SER A 91 0.03 -4.01 17.86
N LEU A 92 -0.28 -3.34 16.74
CA LEU A 92 0.48 -2.18 16.25
C LEU A 92 -0.23 -0.86 16.56
N GLU A 93 0.53 0.09 17.10
CA GLU A 93 0.08 1.46 17.35
C GLU A 93 0.18 2.31 16.08
N ALA A 94 1.30 2.18 15.36
CA ALA A 94 1.57 2.97 14.17
C ALA A 94 2.51 2.24 13.21
N VAL A 95 2.32 2.52 11.92
CA VAL A 95 3.21 2.07 10.84
C VAL A 95 3.57 3.29 10.00
N ARG A 96 4.86 3.49 9.76
CA ARG A 96 5.40 4.53 8.89
C ARG A 96 6.12 3.87 7.72
N VAL A 97 5.86 4.39 6.52
CA VAL A 97 6.43 3.87 5.29
C VAL A 97 7.27 4.96 4.64
N GLU A 98 8.54 4.67 4.42
CA GLU A 98 9.46 5.50 3.64
C GLU A 98 9.83 4.76 2.36
N ARG A 99 10.07 5.51 1.29
CA ARG A 99 10.26 4.97 -0.05
C ARG A 99 11.51 5.61 -0.65
N ASP A 100 12.50 4.78 -0.95
CA ASP A 100 13.72 5.20 -1.63
C ASP A 100 13.64 4.75 -3.09
N PHE A 101 13.50 5.72 -4.00
CA PHE A 101 13.31 5.45 -5.42
C PHE A 101 14.63 5.18 -6.13
N SER A 102 14.65 4.16 -6.97
CA SER A 102 15.74 3.92 -7.92
C SER A 102 15.20 3.52 -9.28
N LEU A 103 16.01 3.69 -10.33
CA LEU A 103 15.65 3.28 -11.70
C LEU A 103 15.31 1.79 -11.82
N GLY A 104 15.83 0.95 -10.92
CA GLY A 104 15.57 -0.50 -10.87
C GLY A 104 14.44 -0.91 -9.93
N GLY A 105 13.65 0.04 -9.43
CA GLY A 105 12.58 -0.19 -8.44
C GLY A 105 12.82 0.53 -7.12
N ALA A 106 11.81 0.58 -6.27
CA ALA A 106 11.91 1.24 -4.98
C ALA A 106 12.30 0.27 -3.87
N ARG A 107 13.12 0.76 -2.93
CA ARG A 107 13.24 0.16 -1.61
C ARG A 107 12.17 0.76 -0.70
N VAL A 108 11.45 -0.11 -0.02
CA VAL A 108 10.38 0.27 0.91
C VAL A 108 10.86 0.01 2.33
N ASN A 109 11.02 1.07 3.11
CA ASN A 109 11.40 1.00 4.52
C ASN A 109 10.13 1.12 5.36
N VAL A 110 9.81 0.09 6.13
CA VAL A 110 8.62 0.02 6.99
C VAL A 110 9.06 0.09 8.44
N TYR A 111 8.69 1.16 9.11
CA TYR A 111 8.92 1.36 10.54
C TYR A 111 7.65 1.05 11.29
N VAL A 112 7.75 0.11 12.22
CA VAL A 112 6.61 -0.37 13.00
C VAL A 112 6.78 0.05 14.46
N LYS A 113 5.69 0.53 15.05
CA LYS A 113 5.58 0.80 16.47
C LYS A 113 4.54 -0.13 17.07
N GLU A 114 4.98 -1.11 17.84
CA GLU A 114 4.12 -2.01 18.60
C GLU A 114 3.48 -1.29 19.80
N ARG A 115 2.25 -1.69 20.15
CA ARG A 115 1.57 -1.20 21.36
C ARG A 115 2.25 -1.77 22.60
N VAL A 116 2.34 -0.93 23.63
CA VAL A 116 2.89 -1.32 24.93
C VAL A 116 1.73 -1.49 25.92
N PRO A 117 1.61 -2.66 26.57
CA PRO A 117 0.53 -2.88 27.52
C PRO A 117 0.78 -2.10 28.82
N ILE A 118 -0.27 -1.48 29.35
CA ILE A 118 -0.27 -0.86 30.69
C ILE A 118 -1.12 -1.65 31.69
N ALA A 119 -2.04 -2.49 31.20
CA ALA A 119 -2.90 -3.33 32.00
C ALA A 119 -3.27 -4.62 31.26
N TYR A 120 -3.58 -5.66 32.04
CA TYR A 120 -4.07 -6.95 31.57
C TYR A 120 -5.49 -7.14 32.08
N VAL A 121 -6.43 -7.42 31.19
CA VAL A 121 -7.84 -7.61 31.49
C VAL A 121 -8.22 -9.04 31.17
N MET A 122 -8.74 -9.75 32.16
CA MET A 122 -9.32 -11.08 31.95
C MET A 122 -10.78 -10.92 31.53
N TYR A 123 -11.12 -11.38 30.33
CA TYR A 123 -12.48 -11.35 29.81
C TYR A 123 -12.79 -12.66 29.11
N ASP A 124 -13.89 -13.30 29.50
CA ASP A 124 -14.40 -14.55 28.92
C ASP A 124 -13.33 -15.67 28.82
N GLY A 125 -12.52 -15.83 29.88
CA GLY A 125 -11.44 -16.81 29.94
C GLY A 125 -10.19 -16.48 29.12
N GLY A 126 -10.17 -15.36 28.40
CA GLY A 126 -9.01 -14.86 27.65
C GLY A 126 -8.31 -13.68 28.35
N MET A 127 -7.01 -13.52 28.10
CA MET A 127 -6.22 -12.36 28.54
C MET A 127 -6.15 -11.33 27.42
N LEU A 128 -6.78 -10.17 27.62
CA LEU A 128 -6.66 -8.99 26.76
C LEU A 128 -5.67 -8.01 27.36
N MET A 129 -4.92 -7.32 26.50
CA MET A 129 -4.02 -6.24 26.92
C MET A 129 -4.63 -4.90 26.55
N MET A 130 -4.41 -3.90 27.39
CA MET A 130 -4.86 -2.53 27.17
C MET A 130 -3.66 -1.59 27.13
N ASP A 131 -3.61 -0.71 26.14
CA ASP A 131 -2.57 0.32 26.03
C ASP A 131 -2.94 1.62 26.75
N GLY A 132 -2.00 2.58 26.79
CA GLY A 132 -2.19 3.89 27.41
C GLY A 132 -3.25 4.80 26.76
N LYS A 133 -3.81 4.39 25.61
CA LYS A 133 -4.90 5.08 24.91
C LYS A 133 -6.25 4.40 25.15
N GLY A 134 -6.25 3.28 25.87
CA GLY A 134 -7.42 2.47 26.16
C GLY A 134 -7.84 1.52 25.05
N GLU A 135 -6.94 1.24 24.10
CA GLU A 135 -7.17 0.27 23.04
C GLU A 135 -6.83 -1.14 23.51
N PHE A 136 -7.70 -2.09 23.19
CA PHE A 136 -7.48 -3.51 23.50
C PHE A 136 -6.74 -4.22 22.36
N PHE A 137 -5.79 -5.08 22.72
CA PHE A 137 -5.03 -5.91 21.79
C PHE A 137 -4.61 -7.23 22.45
N LEU A 138 -4.21 -8.20 21.63
CA LEU A 138 -3.63 -9.47 22.10
C LEU A 138 -2.15 -9.49 21.78
N GLN A 139 -1.32 -10.03 22.68
CA GLN A 139 0.11 -10.19 22.36
C GLN A 139 0.27 -11.25 21.27
N SER A 140 0.77 -10.83 20.12
CA SER A 140 1.20 -11.75 19.07
C SER A 140 2.37 -12.59 19.60
N SER A 141 2.13 -13.88 19.81
CA SER A 141 3.16 -14.85 20.21
C SER A 141 4.04 -15.21 18.99
N GLY A 142 4.89 -14.27 18.57
CA GLY A 142 5.71 -14.36 17.36
C GLY A 142 7.21 -14.19 17.60
N GLY A 143 7.86 -15.25 18.11
CA GLY A 143 9.26 -15.64 17.82
C GLY A 143 10.39 -14.60 17.75
N LYS A 144 11.26 -14.63 18.76
CA LYS A 144 12.72 -14.29 18.79
C LYS A 144 13.27 -13.42 17.64
N ARG A 145 13.82 -12.26 18.03
CA ARG A 145 14.79 -11.41 17.30
C ARG A 145 15.51 -12.13 16.16
N ALA A 146 15.10 -11.85 14.94
CA ALA A 146 15.90 -12.15 13.76
C ALA A 146 15.78 -10.97 12.78
N SER A 147 16.85 -10.20 12.65
CA SER A 147 17.05 -9.34 11.48
C SER A 147 17.15 -10.28 10.28
N HIS A 148 16.07 -10.39 9.51
CA HIS A 148 16.03 -11.20 8.29
C HIS A 148 15.96 -10.28 7.09
N ARG A 149 17.13 -10.10 6.46
CA ARG A 149 17.26 -9.54 5.13
C ARG A 149 16.88 -10.64 4.13
N LEU A 150 15.60 -10.72 3.79
CA LEU A 150 15.12 -11.67 2.79
C LEU A 150 15.42 -11.11 1.39
N HIS A 151 16.50 -11.62 0.79
CA HIS A 151 16.76 -11.47 -0.64
C HIS A 151 15.90 -12.49 -1.40
N PHE A 152 15.01 -12.01 -2.26
CA PHE A 152 14.32 -12.84 -3.25
C PHE A 152 14.68 -12.36 -4.66
N PHE A 153 15.32 -13.23 -5.44
CA PHE A 153 15.45 -13.25 -6.90
C PHE A 153 15.74 -14.71 -7.33
N PRO A 154 15.50 -15.10 -8.60
CA PRO A 154 15.08 -14.29 -9.74
C PRO A 154 13.61 -14.44 -10.16
#